data_AF-Q5BZK7-F1
#
_entry.id   AF-Q5BZK7-F1
#
_cell.length_a   1.000
_cell.length_b   1.000
_cell.length_c   1.000
_cell.angle_alpha   90.00
_cell.angle_beta   90.00
_cell.angle_gamma   90.00
#
_symmetry.space_group_name_H-M   'P 1'
#
loop_
_entity.id
_entity.type
_entity.pdbx_description
1 polymer ?
#
loop_
_entity_poly.entity_id
_entity_poly.type
_entity_poly.pdbx_seq_one_letter_code
_entity_poly.pdbx_strand_id
1 'polypeptide(L)'
;YQSLNFEEFVKLCPFMEPIRLERSVIELIHNLELPIRVNHLQQAIFFDKFTDLGISQCEYGGQLVSQSTHVNDPDKLSRQLTMFAQVMQQITDILEVGQSLASCRRALVHDYRKNEQALRNELLNRRCLIEARKEEIETYQSKRDQYYSIVEARRQAEQERLLKAEETNLANEAIQRELMKTQDEKARLKLRMARTSLKMFLDLKIDAKLDLRELTEEQLENFDADKL
;
A
#
# COMPACT_ATOMS: atom_id res chain seq x y z
N TYR A 1 47.42 -16.01 14.65
CA TYR A 1 47.97 -14.92 15.51
C TYR A 1 46.85 -14.41 16.38
N GLN A 2 47.07 -14.20 17.69
CA GLN A 2 46.09 -13.52 18.55
C GLN A 2 46.26 -11.99 18.47
N SER A 3 47.51 -11.54 18.31
CA SER A 3 47.88 -10.17 17.98
C SER A 3 49.08 -10.16 17.04
N LEU A 4 49.22 -9.10 16.25
CA LEU A 4 50.34 -8.86 15.34
C LEU A 4 50.71 -7.37 15.38
N ASN A 5 51.99 -7.04 15.53
CA ASN A 5 52.43 -5.65 15.51
C ASN A 5 52.43 -5.09 14.08
N PHE A 6 52.12 -3.80 13.90
CA PHE A 6 52.11 -3.16 12.60
C PHE A 6 53.49 -3.19 11.93
N GLU A 7 54.56 -3.02 12.70
CA GLU A 7 55.92 -3.08 12.17
C GLU A 7 56.26 -4.48 11.61
N GLU A 8 55.82 -5.54 12.30
CA GLU A 8 55.97 -6.92 11.81
C GLU A 8 55.09 -7.17 10.59
N PHE A 9 53.89 -6.61 10.57
CA PHE A 9 52.97 -6.75 9.45
C PHE A 9 53.49 -6.09 8.16
N VAL A 10 54.10 -4.90 8.28
CA VAL A 10 54.77 -4.23 7.16
C VAL A 10 55.97 -5.05 6.67
N LYS A 11 56.75 -5.66 7.59
CA LYS A 11 57.88 -6.54 7.22
C LYS A 11 57.41 -7.78 6.45
N LEU A 12 56.23 -8.31 6.76
CA LEU A 12 55.64 -9.46 6.05
C LEU A 12 55.11 -9.08 4.65
N CYS A 13 54.75 -7.82 4.44
CA CYS A 13 54.21 -7.31 3.18
C CYS A 13 55.11 -6.20 2.59
N PRO A 14 56.38 -6.48 2.26
CA PRO A 14 57.34 -5.45 1.84
C PRO A 14 56.99 -4.80 0.49
N PHE A 15 56.08 -5.40 -0.28
CA PHE A 15 55.60 -4.90 -1.57
C PHE A 15 54.44 -3.89 -1.46
N MET A 16 53.93 -3.65 -0.26
CA MET A 16 52.79 -2.77 -0.02
C MET A 16 53.15 -1.64 0.93
N GLU A 17 52.72 -0.43 0.60
CA GLU A 17 52.90 0.74 1.48
C GLU A 17 52.11 0.55 2.79
N PRO A 18 52.67 0.92 3.96
CA PRO A 18 52.02 0.71 5.26
C PRO A 18 50.58 1.23 5.34
N ILE A 19 50.31 2.43 4.82
CA ILE A 19 48.97 3.04 4.83
C ILE A 19 48.00 2.27 3.93
N ARG A 20 48.47 1.76 2.78
CA ARG A 20 47.64 0.95 1.88
C ARG A 20 47.33 -0.40 2.50
N LEU A 21 48.31 -1.00 3.17
CA LEU A 21 48.17 -2.27 3.89
C LEU A 21 47.13 -2.17 5.00
N GLU A 22 47.17 -1.08 5.78
CA GLU A 22 46.18 -0.80 6.82
C GLU A 22 44.77 -0.62 6.23
N ARG A 23 44.63 0.17 5.15
CA ARG A 23 43.34 0.35 4.46
C ARG A 23 42.77 -0.96 3.96
N SER A 24 43.60 -1.82 3.36
CA SER A 24 43.17 -3.15 2.92
C SER A 24 42.67 -4.00 4.09
N VAL A 25 43.31 -3.93 5.25
CA VAL A 25 42.80 -4.62 6.46
C VAL A 25 41.45 -4.06 6.90
N ILE A 26 41.27 -2.74 6.93
CA ILE A 26 40.00 -2.10 7.31
C ILE A 26 38.88 -2.47 6.31
N GLU A 27 39.17 -2.47 5.01
CA GLU A 27 38.24 -2.89 3.98
C GLU A 27 37.83 -4.36 4.13
N LEU A 28 38.78 -5.24 4.44
CA LEU A 28 38.49 -6.66 4.69
C LEU A 28 37.66 -6.85 5.95
N ILE A 29 37.93 -6.09 7.02
CA ILE A 29 37.12 -6.12 8.25
C ILE A 29 35.68 -5.71 7.94
N HIS A 30 35.48 -4.65 7.15
CA HIS A 30 34.14 -4.17 6.83
C HIS A 30 33.38 -5.11 5.88
N ASN A 31 34.01 -5.55 4.80
CA ASN A 31 33.33 -6.31 3.75
C ASN A 31 33.07 -7.77 4.13
N LEU A 32 33.93 -8.36 4.96
CA LEU A 32 33.86 -9.78 5.36
C LEU A 32 33.51 -9.96 6.84
N GLU A 33 33.16 -8.88 7.54
CA GLU A 33 32.81 -8.88 8.97
C GLU A 33 33.84 -9.61 9.85
N LEU A 34 35.14 -9.44 9.53
CA LEU A 34 36.20 -10.20 10.21
C LEU A 34 36.35 -9.75 11.68
N PRO A 35 36.60 -10.68 12.62
CA PRO A 35 36.81 -10.40 14.04
C PRO A 35 38.21 -9.80 14.30
N ILE A 36 38.54 -8.68 13.67
CA ILE A 36 39.86 -8.05 13.77
C ILE A 36 39.70 -6.63 14.28
N ARG A 37 40.53 -6.26 15.27
CA ARG A 37 40.59 -4.91 15.83
C ARG A 37 41.96 -4.29 15.57
N VAL A 38 41.96 -3.12 14.96
CA VAL A 38 43.16 -2.30 14.79
C VAL A 38 43.31 -1.36 16.00
N ASN A 39 44.48 -1.34 16.63
CA ASN A 39 44.81 -0.42 17.73
C ASN A 39 46.06 0.40 17.40
N HIS A 40 45.86 1.68 17.07
CA HIS A 40 46.97 2.61 16.77
C HIS A 40 47.79 3.01 18.01
N LEU A 41 47.21 2.98 19.21
CA LEU A 41 47.97 3.31 20.43
C LEU A 41 49.03 2.25 20.73
N GLN A 42 48.68 0.98 20.50
CA GLN A 42 49.59 -0.15 20.69
C GLN A 42 50.34 -0.53 19.41
N GLN A 43 50.09 0.17 18.30
CA GLN A 43 50.62 -0.15 16.98
C GLN A 43 50.47 -1.66 16.66
N ALA A 44 49.28 -2.21 16.91
CA ALA A 44 49.02 -3.64 16.77
C ALA A 44 47.61 -3.94 16.24
N ILE A 45 47.51 -5.07 15.55
CA ILE A 45 46.29 -5.69 15.06
C ILE A 45 45.96 -6.86 15.98
N PHE A 46 44.74 -6.91 16.51
CA PHE A 46 44.24 -8.00 17.34
C PHE A 46 43.25 -8.83 16.54
N PHE A 47 43.42 -10.15 16.53
CA PHE A 47 42.48 -11.09 15.93
C PHE A 47 41.59 -11.68 17.03
N ASP A 48 40.38 -12.11 16.67
CA ASP A 48 39.43 -12.74 17.58
C ASP A 48 38.99 -11.80 18.74
N LYS A 49 38.79 -10.52 18.44
CA LYS A 49 38.26 -9.53 19.41
C LYS A 49 37.05 -8.80 18.84
N PHE A 50 35.85 -9.31 19.12
CA PHE A 50 34.62 -8.53 19.01
C PHE A 50 34.48 -7.65 20.26
N THR A 51 34.35 -6.35 20.09
CA THR A 51 34.15 -5.41 21.21
C THR A 51 32.72 -5.45 21.74
N ASP A 52 31.76 -5.94 20.95
CA ASP A 52 30.36 -5.90 21.31
C ASP A 52 29.75 -7.30 21.29
N LEU A 53 29.18 -7.70 22.43
CA LEU A 53 28.30 -8.87 22.59
C LEU A 53 27.04 -8.83 21.69
N GLY A 54 26.91 -7.86 20.77
CA GLY A 54 25.69 -7.56 20.01
C GLY A 54 25.81 -7.66 18.48
N ILE A 55 27.00 -7.95 17.93
CA ILE A 55 27.12 -8.20 16.48
C ILE A 55 26.98 -9.70 16.26
N SER A 56 25.79 -10.14 15.83
CA SER A 56 25.59 -11.50 15.35
C SER A 56 26.39 -11.67 14.06
N GLN A 57 27.30 -12.65 14.01
CA GLN A 57 27.98 -13.00 12.77
C GLN A 57 26.94 -13.40 11.72
N CYS A 58 27.02 -12.84 10.51
CA CYS A 58 26.38 -13.47 9.36
C CYS A 58 27.05 -14.82 9.12
N GLU A 59 26.28 -15.90 9.13
CA GLU A 59 26.75 -17.23 8.69
C GLU A 59 27.07 -17.17 7.19
N TYR A 60 28.25 -16.67 6.82
CA TYR A 60 28.81 -16.90 5.49
C TYR A 60 29.33 -18.34 5.43
N GLY A 61 28.39 -19.28 5.42
CA GLY A 61 28.60 -20.63 4.94
C GLY A 61 28.84 -20.60 3.44
N GLY A 62 30.11 -20.55 3.03
CA GLY A 62 30.42 -20.67 1.61
C GLY A 62 31.86 -20.36 1.24
N GLN A 63 32.71 -21.38 1.28
CA GLN A 63 33.90 -21.53 0.44
C GLN A 63 35.21 -20.78 0.76
N LEU A 64 35.27 -19.80 1.68
CA LEU A 64 36.57 -19.17 2.04
C LEU A 64 37.10 -19.50 3.43
N VAL A 65 36.30 -20.09 4.32
CA VAL A 65 36.79 -20.64 5.59
C VAL A 65 37.24 -22.09 5.37
N SER A 66 38.20 -22.26 4.46
CA SER A 66 38.97 -23.49 4.37
C SER A 66 39.94 -23.51 5.56
N GLN A 67 39.70 -24.42 6.51
CA GLN A 67 40.68 -24.84 7.52
C GLN A 67 41.10 -23.83 8.61
N SER A 68 40.22 -23.00 9.16
CA SER A 68 40.57 -22.26 10.40
C SER A 68 40.20 -23.06 11.65
N THR A 69 41.21 -23.64 12.28
CA THR A 69 41.19 -24.34 13.58
C THR A 69 40.89 -23.46 14.80
N HIS A 70 40.48 -22.20 14.62
CA HIS A 70 40.20 -21.29 15.72
C HIS A 70 38.90 -20.53 15.47
N VAL A 71 37.86 -21.01 16.15
CA VAL A 71 36.55 -20.34 16.30
C VAL A 71 36.69 -19.32 17.43
N ASN A 72 35.99 -18.20 17.37
CA ASN A 72 36.12 -17.08 18.30
C ASN A 72 35.81 -17.46 19.77
N ASP A 73 36.40 -16.76 20.76
CA ASP A 73 36.21 -17.05 22.20
C ASP A 73 34.74 -17.15 22.69
N PRO A 74 33.79 -16.26 22.32
CA PRO A 74 32.39 -16.41 22.72
C PRO A 74 31.69 -17.62 22.05
N ASP A 75 32.08 -17.97 20.82
CA ASP A 75 31.59 -19.17 20.13
C ASP A 75 32.16 -20.46 20.73
N LYS A 76 33.33 -20.40 21.38
CA LYS A 76 33.91 -21.56 22.09
C LYS A 76 33.03 -21.98 23.27
N LEU A 77 32.53 -21.05 24.09
CA LEU A 77 31.69 -21.41 25.24
C LEU A 77 30.36 -22.02 24.80
N SER A 78 29.67 -21.38 23.85
CA SER A 78 28.40 -21.90 23.31
C SER A 78 28.60 -23.28 22.69
N ARG A 79 29.65 -23.46 21.88
CA ARG A 79 29.98 -24.76 21.29
C ARG A 79 30.37 -25.80 22.34
N GLN A 80 31.13 -25.42 23.36
CA GLN A 80 31.48 -26.31 24.49
C GLN A 80 30.24 -26.74 25.26
N LEU A 81 29.29 -25.84 25.53
CA LEU A 81 28.02 -26.15 26.18
C LEU A 81 27.17 -27.09 25.31
N THR A 82 27.09 -26.86 23.99
CA THR A 82 26.41 -27.76 23.06
C THR A 82 27.04 -29.14 23.05
N MET A 83 28.37 -29.23 22.94
CA MET A 83 29.08 -30.51 22.98
C MET A 83 28.88 -31.22 24.33
N PHE A 84 28.92 -30.48 25.44
CA PHE A 84 28.69 -31.03 26.77
C PHE A 84 27.26 -31.57 26.90
N ALA A 85 26.25 -30.82 26.46
CA ALA A 85 24.86 -31.26 26.45
C ALA A 85 24.66 -32.52 25.60
N GLN A 86 25.28 -32.59 24.42
CA GLN A 86 25.23 -33.77 23.55
C GLN A 86 25.85 -35.01 24.20
N VAL A 87 27.03 -34.86 24.80
CA VAL A 87 27.69 -35.97 25.50
C VAL A 87 26.89 -36.40 26.73
N MET A 88 26.35 -35.46 27.50
CA MET A 88 25.46 -35.75 28.63
C MET A 88 24.18 -36.48 28.20
N GLN A 89 23.60 -36.12 27.06
CA GLN A 89 22.45 -36.84 26.50
C GLN A 89 22.83 -38.28 26.13
N GLN A 90 23.95 -38.47 25.44
CA GLN A 90 24.43 -39.82 25.07
C GLN A 90 24.71 -40.69 26.30
N ILE A 91 25.31 -40.11 27.35
CA ILE A 91 25.53 -40.80 28.62
C ILE A 91 24.19 -41.16 29.28
N THR A 92 23.25 -40.22 29.30
CA THR A 92 21.89 -40.47 29.82
C THR A 92 21.20 -41.60 29.04
N ASP A 93 21.28 -41.61 27.70
CA ASP A 93 20.67 -42.65 26.87
C ASP A 93 21.27 -44.04 27.11
N ILE A 94 22.57 -44.11 27.44
CA ILE A 94 23.27 -45.36 27.80
C ILE A 94 22.88 -45.83 29.21
N LEU A 95 22.76 -44.90 30.17
CA LEU A 95 22.45 -45.19 31.57
C LEU A 95 20.96 -45.47 31.81
N GLU A 96 20.08 -44.73 31.14
CA GLU A 96 18.63 -44.97 31.15
C GLU A 96 18.31 -46.13 30.20
N VAL A 97 18.54 -47.36 30.68
CA VAL A 97 18.12 -48.59 30.00
C VAL A 97 16.59 -48.64 29.92
N GLY A 98 16.00 -47.98 28.90
CA GLY A 98 14.72 -48.23 28.22
C GLY A 98 13.41 -48.35 29.01
N GLN A 99 13.44 -48.44 30.34
CA GLN A 99 12.25 -48.78 31.15
C GLN A 99 11.34 -47.57 31.35
N SER A 100 11.91 -46.38 31.56
CA SER A 100 11.14 -45.14 31.78
C SER A 100 10.34 -44.75 30.54
N LEU A 101 11.00 -44.59 29.39
CA LEU A 101 10.34 -44.19 28.14
C LEU A 101 9.32 -45.23 27.64
N ALA A 102 9.64 -46.52 27.71
CA ALA A 102 8.69 -47.56 27.31
C ALA A 102 7.47 -47.60 28.24
N SER A 103 7.66 -47.35 29.54
CA SER A 103 6.56 -47.26 30.51
C SER A 103 5.69 -46.02 30.27
N CYS A 104 6.31 -44.85 30.08
CA CYS A 104 5.61 -43.62 29.72
C CYS A 104 4.80 -43.77 28.43
N ARG A 105 5.40 -44.38 27.39
CA ARG A 105 4.69 -44.67 26.13
C ARG A 105 3.49 -45.59 26.35
N ARG A 106 3.64 -46.64 27.15
CA ARG A 106 2.52 -47.54 27.47
C ARG A 106 1.40 -46.83 28.24
N ALA A 107 1.76 -45.98 29.20
CA ALA A 107 0.79 -45.16 29.94
C ALA A 107 0.03 -44.21 29.01
N LEU A 108 0.73 -43.53 28.09
CA LEU A 108 0.13 -42.64 27.10
C LEU A 108 -0.85 -43.39 26.17
N VAL A 109 -0.44 -44.55 25.66
CA VAL A 109 -1.29 -45.40 24.81
C VAL A 109 -2.51 -45.91 25.57
N HIS A 110 -2.34 -46.27 26.84
CA HIS A 110 -3.45 -46.70 27.69
C HIS A 110 -4.46 -45.58 27.91
N ASP A 111 -4.00 -44.37 28.24
CA ASP A 111 -4.86 -43.22 28.45
C ASP A 111 -5.59 -42.81 27.16
N TYR A 112 -4.89 -42.80 26.02
CA TYR A 112 -5.51 -42.57 24.71
C TYR A 112 -6.64 -43.57 24.45
N ARG A 113 -6.38 -44.88 24.60
CA ARG A 113 -7.39 -45.92 24.35
C ARG A 113 -8.59 -45.82 25.29
N LYS A 114 -8.35 -45.41 26.54
CA LYS A 114 -9.41 -45.18 27.53
C LYS A 114 -10.32 -44.02 27.13
N ASN A 115 -9.75 -42.96 26.56
CA ASN A 115 -10.44 -41.71 26.27
C ASN A 115 -10.83 -41.53 24.79
N GLU A 116 -10.40 -42.42 23.89
CA GLU A 116 -10.55 -42.29 22.44
C GLU A 116 -11.98 -41.98 22.01
N GLN A 117 -12.95 -42.71 22.54
CA GLN A 117 -14.35 -42.54 22.15
C GLN A 117 -14.93 -41.22 22.68
N ALA A 118 -14.54 -40.79 23.88
CA ALA A 118 -14.96 -39.51 24.45
C ALA A 118 -14.39 -38.34 23.65
N LEU A 119 -13.09 -38.36 23.36
CA LEU A 119 -12.40 -37.34 22.56
C LEU A 119 -12.96 -37.28 21.13
N ARG A 120 -13.24 -38.44 20.51
CA ARG A 120 -13.88 -38.50 19.19
C ARG A 120 -15.27 -37.87 19.20
N ASN A 121 -16.09 -38.19 20.19
CA ASN A 121 -17.44 -37.63 20.31
C ASN A 121 -17.40 -36.12 20.57
N GLU A 122 -16.48 -35.65 21.41
CA GLU A 122 -16.25 -34.21 21.63
C GLU A 122 -15.89 -33.49 20.33
N LEU A 123 -14.98 -34.06 19.54
CA LEU A 123 -14.56 -33.49 18.26
C LEU A 123 -15.72 -33.45 17.25
N LEU A 124 -16.53 -34.51 17.18
CA LEU A 124 -17.72 -34.56 16.33
C LEU A 124 -18.77 -33.54 16.77
N ASN A 125 -19.04 -33.42 18.07
CA ASN A 125 -19.97 -32.44 18.61
C ASN A 125 -19.49 -31.01 18.31
N ARG A 126 -18.19 -30.76 18.47
CA ARG A 126 -17.59 -29.46 18.13
C ARG A 126 -17.74 -29.15 16.64
N ARG A 127 -17.57 -30.14 15.76
CA ARG A 127 -17.83 -29.99 14.33
C ARG A 127 -19.28 -29.62 14.06
N CYS A 128 -20.24 -30.31 14.66
CA CYS A 128 -21.67 -30.00 14.51
C CYS A 128 -22.00 -28.58 14.98
N LEU A 129 -21.44 -28.16 16.12
CA LEU A 129 -21.62 -26.80 16.65
C LEU A 129 -21.05 -25.74 15.71
N ILE A 130 -19.87 -25.98 15.14
CA ILE A 130 -19.23 -25.06 14.19
C ILE A 130 -20.08 -24.93 12.92
N GLU A 131 -20.57 -26.03 12.36
CA GLU A 131 -21.41 -25.98 11.16
C GLU A 131 -22.74 -25.24 11.42
N ALA A 132 -23.42 -25.54 12.53
CA ALA A 132 -24.64 -24.80 12.89
C ALA A 132 -24.37 -23.29 13.04
N ARG A 133 -23.23 -22.93 13.65
CA ARG A 133 -22.87 -21.52 13.83
C ARG A 133 -22.50 -20.83 12.51
N LYS A 134 -21.91 -21.55 11.56
CA LYS A 134 -21.65 -21.03 10.20
C LYS A 134 -22.96 -20.74 9.49
N GLU A 135 -23.93 -21.66 9.52
CA GLU A 135 -25.25 -21.46 8.91
C GLU A 135 -25.96 -20.22 9.51
N GLU A 136 -25.89 -20.03 10.83
CA GLU A 136 -26.43 -18.83 11.49
C GLU A 136 -25.75 -17.54 11.01
N ILE A 137 -24.43 -17.56 10.83
CA ILE A 137 -23.67 -16.41 10.33
C ILE A 137 -24.01 -16.12 8.87
N GLU A 138 -24.08 -17.14 8.03
CA GLU A 138 -24.42 -17.00 6.60
C GLU A 138 -25.85 -16.48 6.40
N THR A 139 -26.80 -16.97 7.21
CA THR A 139 -28.18 -16.45 7.16
C THR A 139 -28.27 -15.01 7.63
N TYR A 140 -27.52 -14.62 8.67
CA TYR A 140 -27.43 -13.22 9.11
C TYR A 140 -26.80 -12.32 8.04
N GLN A 141 -25.68 -12.76 7.44
CA GLN A 141 -25.01 -12.03 6.36
C GLN A 141 -25.94 -11.87 5.15
N SER A 142 -26.61 -12.93 4.72
CA SER A 142 -27.57 -12.89 3.61
C SER A 142 -28.69 -11.89 3.86
N LYS A 143 -29.26 -11.85 5.08
CA LYS A 143 -30.29 -10.87 5.45
C LYS A 143 -29.76 -9.43 5.45
N ARG A 144 -28.53 -9.24 5.94
CA ARG A 144 -27.86 -7.94 5.97
C ARG A 144 -27.59 -7.43 4.55
N ASP A 145 -27.12 -8.30 3.66
CA ASP A 145 -26.80 -7.95 2.28
C ASP A 145 -28.08 -7.64 1.48
N GLN A 146 -29.16 -8.39 1.72
CA GLN A 146 -30.50 -8.06 1.20
C GLN A 146 -30.96 -6.68 1.66
N TYR A 147 -30.79 -6.36 2.95
CA TYR A 147 -31.12 -5.03 3.47
C TYR A 147 -30.32 -3.92 2.80
N TYR A 148 -29.00 -4.10 2.65
CA TYR A 148 -28.15 -3.11 1.96
C TYR A 148 -28.55 -2.94 0.49
N SER A 149 -28.84 -4.04 -0.20
CA SER A 149 -29.33 -4.01 -1.59
C SER A 149 -30.62 -3.19 -1.74
N ILE A 150 -31.57 -3.35 -0.81
CA ILE A 150 -32.82 -2.57 -0.80
C ILE A 150 -32.54 -1.07 -0.56
N VAL A 151 -31.65 -0.75 0.38
CA VAL A 151 -31.29 0.64 0.69
C VAL A 151 -30.58 1.30 -0.49
N GLU A 152 -29.66 0.60 -1.15
CA GLU A 152 -28.97 1.08 -2.34
C GLU A 152 -29.94 1.29 -3.52
N ALA A 153 -30.84 0.33 -3.76
CA ALA A 153 -31.87 0.46 -4.80
C ALA A 153 -32.77 1.68 -4.55
N ARG A 154 -33.13 1.96 -3.28
CA ARG A 154 -33.90 3.16 -2.92
C ARG A 154 -33.12 4.44 -3.21
N ARG A 155 -31.82 4.46 -2.88
CA ARG A 155 -30.94 5.61 -3.12
C ARG A 155 -30.77 5.87 -4.63
N GLN A 156 -30.59 4.82 -5.42
CA GLN A 156 -30.52 4.92 -6.89
C GLN A 156 -31.83 5.44 -7.47
N ALA A 157 -32.98 4.93 -7.03
CA ALA A 157 -34.29 5.41 -7.49
C ALA A 157 -34.54 6.90 -7.14
N GLU A 158 -34.06 7.37 -5.99
CA GLU A 158 -34.11 8.78 -5.63
C GLU A 158 -33.21 9.64 -6.53
N GLN A 159 -31.98 9.19 -6.80
CA GLN A 159 -31.07 9.87 -7.72
C GLN A 159 -31.64 9.94 -9.14
N GLU A 160 -32.19 8.84 -9.66
CA GLU A 160 -32.86 8.84 -10.97
C GLU A 160 -34.05 9.80 -11.04
N ARG A 161 -34.81 9.92 -9.94
CA ARG A 161 -35.91 10.89 -9.86
C ARG A 161 -35.41 12.32 -9.91
N LEU A 162 -34.31 12.64 -9.21
CA LEU A 162 -33.69 13.96 -9.24
C LEU A 162 -33.16 14.29 -10.64
N LEU A 163 -32.47 13.35 -11.28
CA LEU A 163 -31.95 13.52 -12.65
C LEU A 163 -33.09 13.77 -13.65
N LYS A 164 -34.18 12.99 -13.59
CA LYS A 164 -35.36 13.21 -14.44
C LYS A 164 -35.99 14.58 -14.20
N ALA A 165 -36.08 15.02 -12.94
CA ALA A 165 -36.59 16.34 -12.62
C ALA A 165 -35.69 17.45 -13.20
N GLU A 166 -34.37 17.30 -13.09
CA GLU A 166 -33.40 18.22 -13.68
C GLU A 166 -33.51 18.27 -15.22
N GLU A 167 -33.60 17.12 -15.89
CA GLU A 167 -33.82 17.04 -17.34
C GLU A 167 -35.10 17.78 -17.76
N THR A 168 -36.20 17.60 -17.03
CA THR A 168 -37.46 18.32 -17.33
C THR A 168 -37.34 19.83 -17.11
N ASN A 169 -36.59 20.27 -16.09
CA ASN A 169 -36.35 21.68 -15.85
C ASN A 169 -35.50 22.31 -16.96
N LEU A 170 -34.43 21.63 -17.39
CA LEU A 170 -33.58 22.06 -18.50
C LEU A 170 -34.36 22.12 -19.82
N ALA A 171 -35.24 21.16 -20.08
CA ALA A 171 -36.11 21.16 -21.26
C ALA A 171 -37.07 22.36 -21.26
N ASN A 172 -37.70 22.66 -20.11
CA ASN A 172 -38.58 23.81 -19.96
C ASN A 172 -37.81 25.14 -20.14
N GLU A 173 -36.61 25.24 -19.57
CA GLU A 173 -35.76 26.41 -19.73
C GLU A 173 -35.34 26.61 -21.20
N ALA A 174 -35.00 25.54 -21.91
CA ALA A 174 -34.67 25.60 -23.34
C ALA A 174 -35.87 26.11 -24.18
N ILE A 175 -37.08 25.64 -23.90
CA ILE A 175 -38.31 26.12 -24.55
C ILE A 175 -38.51 27.62 -24.27
N GLN A 176 -38.33 28.07 -23.03
CA GLN A 176 -38.45 29.49 -22.68
C GLN A 176 -37.39 30.35 -23.39
N ARG A 177 -36.15 29.89 -23.46
CA ARG A 177 -35.07 30.59 -24.18
C ARG A 177 -35.38 30.73 -25.68
N GLU A 178 -35.89 29.68 -26.33
CA GLU A 178 -36.30 29.73 -27.73
C GLU A 178 -37.50 30.67 -27.94
N LEU A 179 -38.48 30.68 -27.02
CA LEU A 179 -39.59 31.64 -27.07
C LEU A 179 -39.09 33.09 -26.98
N MET A 180 -38.19 33.40 -26.04
CA MET A 180 -37.62 34.74 -25.91
C MET A 180 -36.83 35.12 -27.16
N LYS A 181 -36.01 34.21 -27.69
CA LYS A 181 -35.25 34.44 -28.93
C LYS A 181 -36.15 34.73 -30.13
N THR A 182 -37.23 33.95 -30.31
CA THR A 182 -38.18 34.20 -31.41
C THR A 182 -38.96 35.50 -31.24
N GLN A 183 -39.27 35.92 -30.00
CA GLN A 183 -39.90 37.22 -29.73
C GLN A 183 -38.94 38.37 -30.06
N ASP A 184 -37.68 38.28 -29.64
CA ASP A 184 -36.63 39.26 -29.96
C ASP A 184 -36.40 39.36 -31.47
N GLU A 185 -36.36 38.23 -32.18
CA GLU A 185 -36.23 38.20 -33.64
C GLU A 185 -37.44 38.86 -34.34
N LYS A 186 -38.66 38.61 -33.86
CA LYS A 186 -39.88 39.27 -34.36
C LYS A 186 -39.85 40.78 -34.11
N ALA A 187 -39.42 41.22 -32.93
CA ALA A 187 -39.28 42.64 -32.60
C ALA A 187 -38.26 43.34 -33.51
N ARG A 188 -37.08 42.71 -33.70
CA ARG A 188 -36.05 43.21 -34.63
C ARG A 188 -36.53 43.26 -36.08
N LEU A 189 -37.30 42.26 -36.52
CA LEU A 189 -37.86 42.23 -37.87
C LEU A 189 -38.89 43.36 -38.05
N LYS A 190 -39.80 43.56 -37.10
CA LYS A 190 -40.76 44.67 -37.11
C LYS A 190 -40.06 46.02 -37.21
N LEU A 191 -39.03 46.24 -36.39
CA LEU A 191 -38.24 47.48 -36.43
C LEU A 191 -37.54 47.67 -37.78
N ARG A 192 -37.00 46.60 -38.38
CA ARG A 192 -36.42 46.63 -39.73
C ARG A 192 -37.46 46.94 -40.80
N MET A 193 -38.66 46.35 -40.71
CA MET A 193 -39.77 46.61 -41.64
C MET A 193 -40.24 48.06 -41.51
N ALA A 194 -40.50 48.56 -40.30
CA ALA A 194 -40.86 49.96 -40.06
C ALA A 194 -39.83 50.93 -40.63
N ARG A 195 -38.53 50.67 -40.39
CA ARG A 195 -37.43 51.46 -40.97
C ARG A 195 -37.43 51.43 -42.50
N THR A 196 -37.71 50.27 -43.10
CA THR A 196 -37.74 50.10 -44.56
C THR A 196 -38.96 50.79 -45.16
N SER A 197 -40.14 50.65 -44.56
CA SER A 197 -41.37 51.34 -44.97
C SER A 197 -41.20 52.86 -44.85
N LEU A 198 -40.63 53.36 -43.75
CA LEU A 198 -40.35 54.78 -43.58
C LEU A 198 -39.36 55.28 -44.66
N LYS A 199 -38.32 54.51 -44.98
CA LYS A 199 -37.40 54.82 -46.07
C LYS A 199 -38.11 54.85 -47.43
N MET A 200 -38.95 53.87 -47.74
CA MET A 200 -39.73 53.84 -48.99
C MET A 200 -40.72 55.03 -49.08
N PHE A 201 -41.38 55.39 -47.98
CA PHE A 201 -42.24 56.57 -47.92
C PHE A 201 -41.47 57.87 -48.16
N LEU A 202 -40.25 57.99 -47.61
CA LEU A 202 -39.34 59.11 -47.88
C LEU A 202 -38.88 59.13 -49.34
N ASP A 203 -38.55 57.98 -49.92
CA ASP A 203 -38.11 57.88 -51.33
C ASP A 203 -39.25 58.17 -52.33
N LEU A 204 -40.52 57.89 -51.98
CA LEU A 204 -41.70 58.20 -52.79
C LEU A 204 -42.16 59.66 -52.69
N LYS A 205 -41.88 60.35 -51.58
CA LYS A 205 -42.11 61.80 -51.45
C LYS A 205 -40.84 62.56 -51.83
N ILE A 206 -40.74 62.88 -53.12
CA ILE A 206 -39.87 63.98 -53.56
C ILE A 206 -40.31 65.26 -52.82
N ASP A 207 -39.35 65.92 -52.16
CA ASP A 207 -39.45 67.17 -51.37
C ASP A 207 -39.88 67.09 -49.89
N ALA A 208 -39.07 66.43 -49.05
CA ALA A 208 -38.75 66.97 -47.71
C ALA A 208 -37.42 66.41 -47.19
N LYS A 209 -36.42 67.29 -47.01
CA LYS A 209 -35.19 66.99 -46.26
C LYS A 209 -35.57 66.75 -44.78
N LEU A 210 -35.68 65.49 -44.38
CA LEU A 210 -35.68 65.09 -42.97
C LEU A 210 -34.58 64.06 -42.78
N ASP A 211 -33.54 64.45 -42.05
CA ASP A 211 -32.36 63.64 -41.79
C ASP A 211 -32.71 62.43 -40.92
N LEU A 212 -32.52 61.24 -41.47
CA LEU A 212 -32.67 59.93 -40.81
C LEU A 212 -31.80 59.72 -39.56
N ARG A 213 -31.00 60.73 -39.14
CA ARG A 213 -30.07 60.68 -38.01
C ARG A 213 -30.71 61.09 -36.68
N GLU A 214 -31.90 61.70 -36.69
CA GLU A 214 -32.54 62.24 -35.48
C GLU A 214 -33.76 61.42 -34.99
N LEU A 215 -34.08 60.27 -35.60
CA LEU A 215 -35.16 59.41 -35.10
C LEU A 215 -34.68 58.56 -33.92
N THR A 216 -35.21 58.84 -32.73
CA THR A 216 -35.02 58.03 -31.52
C THR A 216 -35.71 56.67 -31.66
N GLU A 217 -35.11 55.63 -31.09
CA GLU A 217 -35.59 54.24 -31.14
C GLU A 217 -37.07 54.10 -30.70
N GLU A 218 -37.49 54.92 -29.74
CA GLU A 218 -38.88 55.02 -29.23
C GLU A 218 -39.91 55.53 -30.26
N GLN A 219 -39.51 56.39 -31.19
CA GLN A 219 -40.42 56.90 -32.23
C GLN A 219 -40.62 55.89 -33.36
N LEU A 220 -39.65 55.01 -33.58
CA LEU A 220 -39.71 53.96 -34.58
C LEU A 220 -40.55 52.75 -34.10
N GLU A 221 -40.56 52.49 -32.79
CA GLU A 221 -41.35 51.43 -32.16
C GLU A 221 -42.86 51.72 -32.19
N ASN A 222 -43.23 53.01 -32.13
CA ASN A 222 -44.61 53.49 -32.26
C ASN A 222 -45.04 53.78 -33.71
N PHE A 223 -44.19 53.53 -34.70
CA PHE A 223 -44.51 53.78 -36.11
C PHE A 223 -45.36 52.64 -36.68
N ASP A 224 -46.67 52.87 -36.69
CA ASP A 224 -47.68 51.94 -37.20
C ASP A 224 -47.97 52.24 -38.69
N ALA A 225 -47.34 51.49 -39.60
CA ALA A 225 -47.44 51.73 -41.04
C ALA A 225 -48.85 51.48 -41.62
N ASP A 226 -49.73 50.79 -40.89
CA ASP A 226 -51.11 50.47 -41.29
C ASP A 226 -52.13 51.58 -40.95
N LYS A 227 -51.71 52.68 -40.31
CA LYS A 227 -52.56 53.83 -39.97
C LYS A 227 -52.51 54.98 -41.00
N LEU A 228 -52.05 54.70 -42.22
CA LEU A 228 -52.04 55.64 -43.35
C LEU A 228 -52.97 55.18 -44.47
#